data_AF-A0A8T5N221-F1
#
_entry.id   AF-A0A8T5N221-F1
#
_cell.length_a   1.000
_cell.length_b   1.000
_cell.length_c   1.000
_cell.angle_alpha   90.00
_cell.angle_beta   90.00
_cell.angle_gamma   90.00
#
_symmetry.space_group_name_H-M   'P 1'
#
loop_
_entity.id
_entity.type
_entity.pdbx_description
1 polymer ?
#
loop_
_entity_poly.entity_id
_entity_poly.type
_entity_poly.pdbx_seq_one_letter_code
_entity_poly.pdbx_strand_id
1 'polypeptide(L)'
;MSKRIILFLIVFWMIFAVMPMDTGITEGEQCSARVVSKGLTVHEPIHIYGNDDFTEENGVVNGSGTESDPYIIEGWDIDASQGSNAGIEIRNTNVYFIIRNC
;
A
#
# COMPACT_ATOMS: atom_id res chain seq x y z
N MET A 1 41.93 -50.83 -6.37
CA MET A 1 41.08 -49.71 -6.84
C MET A 1 41.78 -49.06 -8.04
N SER A 2 41.20 -49.14 -9.24
CA SER A 2 41.95 -48.83 -10.47
C SER A 2 42.16 -47.31 -10.60
N LYS A 3 43.41 -46.88 -10.84
CA LYS A 3 43.80 -45.45 -10.95
C LYS A 3 42.94 -44.65 -11.95
N ARG A 4 42.26 -45.34 -12.87
CA ARG A 4 41.30 -44.78 -13.83
C ARG A 4 40.05 -44.22 -13.15
N ILE A 5 39.54 -44.86 -12.09
CA ILE A 5 38.36 -44.39 -11.34
C ILE A 5 38.64 -43.08 -10.61
N ILE A 6 39.83 -42.92 -10.01
CA ILE A 6 40.22 -41.69 -9.31
C ILE A 6 40.33 -40.52 -10.29
N LEU A 7 40.86 -40.76 -11.50
CA LEU A 7 40.94 -39.73 -12.54
C LEU A 7 39.55 -39.26 -13.01
N PHE A 8 38.58 -40.18 -13.16
CA PHE A 8 37.21 -39.81 -13.52
C PHE A 8 36.49 -38.99 -12.44
N LEU A 9 36.71 -39.29 -11.16
CA LEU A 9 36.11 -38.53 -10.06
C LEU A 9 36.67 -37.10 -9.96
N ILE A 10 37.98 -36.94 -10.19
CA ILE A 10 38.62 -35.61 -10.16
C ILE A 10 38.14 -34.75 -11.34
N VAL A 11 38.03 -35.32 -12.54
CA VAL A 11 37.57 -34.59 -13.73
C VAL A 11 36.08 -34.23 -13.60
N PHE A 12 35.25 -35.13 -13.07
CA PHE A 12 33.83 -34.85 -12.83
C PHE A 12 33.63 -33.71 -11.81
N TRP A 13 34.42 -33.69 -10.74
CA TRP A 13 34.38 -32.62 -9.74
C TRP A 13 34.83 -31.27 -10.32
N MET A 14 35.87 -31.26 -11.17
CA MET A 14 36.31 -30.03 -11.84
C MET A 14 35.28 -29.50 -12.84
N ILE A 15 34.53 -30.36 -13.53
CA ILE A 15 33.46 -29.94 -14.45
C ILE A 15 32.27 -29.37 -13.68
N PHE A 16 31.92 -29.95 -12.53
CA PHE A 16 30.81 -29.48 -11.70
C PHE A 16 31.10 -28.12 -11.05
N ALA A 17 32.38 -27.82 -10.77
CA ALA A 17 32.79 -26.55 -10.15
C ALA A 17 32.84 -25.35 -11.11
N VAL A 18 32.87 -25.57 -12.43
CA VAL A 18 33.07 -24.51 -13.44
C VAL A 18 31.76 -24.06 -14.10
N MET A 19 30.64 -24.75 -13.87
CA MET A 19 29.35 -24.25 -14.34
C MET A 19 28.75 -23.33 -13.29
N PRO A 20 28.79 -21.99 -13.44
CA PRO A 20 27.89 -21.15 -12.69
C PRO A 20 26.48 -21.61 -13.07
N MET A 21 25.73 -22.09 -12.08
CA MET A 21 24.29 -22.14 -12.19
C MET A 21 23.85 -20.69 -12.29
N ASP A 22 23.83 -20.17 -13.51
CA ASP A 22 23.15 -18.94 -13.83
C ASP A 22 21.68 -19.24 -13.53
N THR A 23 21.23 -18.85 -12.34
CA THR A 23 19.81 -18.79 -12.00
C THR A 23 19.24 -17.66 -12.84
N GLY A 24 19.07 -17.91 -14.14
CA GLY A 24 18.44 -17.04 -15.10
C GLY A 24 16.94 -16.98 -14.86
N ILE A 25 16.55 -16.52 -13.67
CA ILE A 25 15.45 -15.58 -13.57
C ILE A 25 16.14 -14.24 -13.37
N THR A 26 16.34 -13.52 -14.48
CA THR A 26 16.36 -12.06 -14.42
C THR A 26 15.00 -11.66 -13.90
N GLU A 27 14.89 -11.55 -12.57
CA GLU A 27 13.86 -10.74 -11.95
C GLU A 27 14.05 -9.39 -12.61
N GLY A 28 13.16 -9.08 -13.56
CA GLY A 28 13.10 -7.77 -14.16
C GLY A 28 13.15 -6.78 -13.02
N GLU A 29 13.99 -5.76 -13.16
CA GLU A 29 14.07 -4.65 -12.23
C GLU A 29 12.64 -4.13 -12.04
N GLN A 30 11.98 -4.63 -11.01
CA GLN A 30 10.76 -4.04 -10.56
C GLN A 30 11.27 -2.76 -9.93
N CYS A 31 11.05 -1.64 -10.63
CA CYS A 31 10.90 -0.34 -10.02
C CYS A 31 9.73 -0.45 -9.04
N SER A 32 9.94 -1.19 -7.96
CA SER A 32 9.18 -1.14 -6.74
C SER A 32 9.56 0.21 -6.18
N ALA A 33 8.92 1.25 -6.71
CA ALA A 33 8.56 2.37 -5.89
C ALA A 33 7.98 1.72 -4.65
N ARG A 34 8.72 1.78 -3.54
CA ARG A 34 8.16 1.47 -2.24
C ARG A 34 6.94 2.37 -2.20
N VAL A 35 5.76 1.80 -2.42
CA VAL A 35 4.53 2.43 -1.98
C VAL A 35 4.77 2.47 -0.48
N VAL A 36 5.30 3.58 0.00
CA VAL A 36 5.20 3.95 1.39
C VAL A 36 3.70 4.09 1.53
N SER A 37 3.01 2.99 1.82
CA SER A 37 1.68 3.06 2.37
C SER A 37 1.91 3.84 3.65
N LYS A 38 1.63 5.14 3.60
CA LYS A 38 1.39 5.91 4.81
C LYS A 38 0.35 5.07 5.55
N GLY A 39 0.74 4.50 6.70
CA GLY A 39 -0.17 3.68 7.48
C GLY A 39 -1.44 4.48 7.70
N LEU A 40 -2.58 3.88 7.37
CA LEU A 40 -3.86 4.49 7.68
C LEU A 40 -3.99 4.59 9.21
N THR A 41 -4.55 5.70 9.68
CA THR A 41 -4.79 5.91 11.11
C THR A 41 -6.22 5.51 11.42
N VAL A 42 -6.41 4.63 12.42
CA VAL A 42 -7.76 4.20 12.80
C VAL A 42 -8.59 5.41 13.24
N HIS A 43 -9.80 5.51 12.71
CA HIS A 43 -10.75 6.56 13.01
C HIS A 43 -12.14 5.95 13.24
N GLU A 44 -12.92 6.55 14.13
CA GLU A 44 -14.33 6.22 14.31
C GLU A 44 -15.13 6.59 13.04
N PRO A 45 -16.39 6.13 12.90
CA PRO A 45 -17.23 6.55 11.79
C PRO A 45 -17.32 8.07 11.67
N ILE A 46 -17.11 8.60 10.46
CA ILE A 46 -17.14 10.03 10.16
C ILE A 46 -18.57 10.40 9.73
N HIS A 47 -19.14 11.37 10.42
CA HIS A 47 -20.48 11.89 10.13
C HIS A 47 -20.43 13.40 9.89
N ILE A 48 -20.83 13.82 8.69
CA ILE A 48 -20.91 15.22 8.27
C ILE A 48 -22.38 15.53 7.96
N TYR A 49 -23.02 16.34 8.81
CA TYR A 49 -24.43 16.73 8.69
C TYR A 49 -24.61 18.23 8.42
N GLY A 50 -23.85 18.75 7.48
CA GLY A 50 -23.89 20.14 7.06
C GLY A 50 -22.50 20.61 6.66
N ASN A 51 -22.43 21.84 6.14
CA ASN A 51 -21.14 22.40 5.73
C ASN A 51 -20.23 22.68 6.93
N ASP A 52 -20.80 23.02 8.09
CA ASP A 52 -20.04 23.38 9.29
C ASP A 52 -19.37 22.16 9.94
N ASP A 53 -19.80 20.94 9.60
CA ASP A 53 -19.23 19.70 10.14
C ASP A 53 -17.94 19.29 9.41
N PHE A 54 -17.54 19.95 8.31
CA PHE A 54 -16.25 19.73 7.68
C PHE A 54 -15.10 20.32 8.53
N THR A 55 -14.74 19.58 9.57
CA THR A 55 -13.73 19.93 10.56
C THR A 55 -12.61 18.90 10.61
N GLU A 56 -11.48 19.27 11.19
CA GLU A 56 -10.37 18.34 11.42
C GLU A 56 -10.76 17.15 12.31
N GLU A 57 -11.65 17.38 13.29
CA GLU A 57 -12.21 16.33 14.16
C GLU A 57 -13.03 15.31 13.37
N ASN A 58 -13.73 15.75 12.32
CA ASN A 58 -14.47 14.87 11.42
C ASN A 58 -13.60 14.40 10.23
N GLY A 59 -12.28 14.37 10.39
CA GLY A 59 -11.35 13.75 9.45
C GLY A 59 -10.96 14.60 8.25
N VAL A 60 -11.31 15.89 8.21
CA VAL A 60 -10.81 16.81 7.17
C VAL A 60 -9.34 17.11 7.41
N VAL A 61 -8.50 16.83 6.43
CA VAL A 61 -7.05 17.09 6.53
C VAL A 61 -6.62 18.37 5.82
N ASN A 62 -7.43 18.87 4.88
CA ASN A 62 -7.14 20.09 4.11
C ASN A 62 -8.38 20.61 3.36
N GLY A 63 -8.26 21.81 2.78
CA GLY A 63 -9.24 22.42 1.89
C GLY A 63 -10.21 23.37 2.56
N SER A 64 -10.95 24.14 1.75
CA SER A 64 -11.91 25.16 2.19
C SER A 64 -13.34 24.93 1.68
N GLY A 65 -13.57 23.82 0.95
CA GLY A 65 -14.90 23.43 0.46
C GLY A 65 -15.33 24.12 -0.84
N THR A 66 -14.42 24.83 -1.52
CA THR A 66 -14.69 25.45 -2.84
C THR A 66 -14.36 24.50 -3.99
N GLU A 67 -14.86 24.76 -5.19
CA GLU A 67 -14.56 23.91 -6.36
C GLU A 67 -13.05 23.82 -6.64
N SER A 68 -12.32 24.92 -6.49
CA SER A 68 -10.87 24.99 -6.67
C SER A 68 -10.08 24.45 -5.48
N ASP A 69 -10.70 24.34 -4.31
CA ASP A 69 -10.08 23.93 -3.07
C ASP A 69 -11.06 23.11 -2.20
N PRO A 70 -11.41 21.89 -2.65
CA PRO A 70 -12.40 21.04 -1.98
C PRO A 70 -11.86 20.52 -0.65
N TYR A 71 -12.74 20.23 0.31
CA TYR A 71 -12.33 19.54 1.54
C TYR A 71 -11.76 18.16 1.23
N ILE A 72 -10.65 17.79 1.84
CA ILE A 72 -9.97 16.51 1.64
C ILE A 72 -10.11 15.66 2.90
N ILE A 73 -10.64 14.46 2.75
CA ILE A 73 -10.67 13.41 3.79
C ILE A 73 -9.81 12.25 3.25
N GLU A 74 -8.66 12.01 3.87
CA GLU A 74 -7.74 10.95 3.48
C GLU A 74 -6.86 10.43 4.63
N GLY A 75 -6.38 9.19 4.50
CA GLY A 75 -5.41 8.60 5.42
C GLY A 75 -6.02 7.96 6.68
N TRP A 76 -7.32 7.70 6.66
CA TRP A 76 -8.05 7.09 7.78
C TRP A 76 -8.36 5.61 7.51
N ASP A 77 -8.32 4.77 8.54
CA ASP A 77 -8.88 3.40 8.51
C ASP A 77 -10.16 3.44 9.34
N ILE A 78 -11.32 3.41 8.68
CA ILE A 78 -12.59 3.66 9.35
C ILE A 78 -13.14 2.40 9.99
N ASP A 79 -13.11 2.33 11.33
CA ASP A 79 -13.68 1.21 12.07
C ASP A 79 -15.19 1.42 12.31
N ALA A 80 -16.00 0.83 11.43
CA ALA A 80 -17.46 0.81 11.55
C ALA A 80 -18.02 -0.46 12.22
N SER A 81 -17.19 -1.28 12.87
CA SER A 81 -17.60 -2.58 13.42
C SER A 81 -18.64 -2.47 14.55
N GLN A 82 -18.70 -1.32 15.22
CA GLN A 82 -19.54 -1.07 16.39
C GLN A 82 -20.99 -0.64 16.05
N GLY A 83 -21.46 -0.90 14.84
CA GLY A 83 -22.88 -0.77 14.49
C GLY A 83 -23.28 0.59 13.91
N SER A 84 -22.32 1.37 13.38
CA SER A 84 -22.68 2.48 12.50
C SER A 84 -23.23 1.97 11.18
N ASN A 85 -24.25 2.64 10.64
CA ASN A 85 -24.83 2.29 9.34
C ASN A 85 -23.89 2.58 8.16
N ALA A 86 -22.87 3.41 8.38
CA ALA A 86 -21.86 3.78 7.39
C ALA A 86 -20.53 4.13 8.06
N GLY A 87 -19.42 3.84 7.39
CA GLY A 87 -18.10 4.33 7.84
C GLY A 87 -17.97 5.84 7.65
N ILE A 88 -18.36 6.36 6.48
CA ILE A 88 -18.41 7.80 6.22
C ILE A 88 -19.81 8.14 5.73
N GLU A 89 -20.47 9.06 6.41
CA GLU A 89 -21.79 9.58 6.04
C GLU A 89 -21.74 11.09 5.88
N ILE A 90 -22.15 11.59 4.72
CA ILE A 90 -22.21 13.02 4.41
C ILE A 90 -23.62 13.35 3.92
N ARG A 91 -24.28 14.30 4.58
CA ARG A 91 -25.64 14.74 4.25
C ARG A 91 -25.77 16.26 4.38
N ASN A 92 -26.73 16.82 3.65
CA ASN A 92 -27.12 18.23 3.74
C ASN A 92 -25.99 19.23 3.46
N THR A 93 -25.08 18.90 2.55
CA THR A 93 -23.95 19.75 2.16
C THR A 93 -24.13 20.26 0.74
N ASN A 94 -23.54 21.41 0.44
CA ASN A 94 -23.45 21.95 -0.93
C ASN A 94 -22.03 22.41 -1.29
N VAL A 95 -21.05 22.06 -0.45
CA VAL A 95 -19.63 22.32 -0.64
C VAL A 95 -18.95 21.18 -1.41
N TYR A 96 -17.76 21.44 -1.92
CA TYR A 96 -16.97 20.47 -2.67
C TYR A 96 -16.04 19.69 -1.73
N PHE A 97 -15.94 18.37 -1.94
CA PHE A 97 -15.08 17.50 -1.13
C PHE A 97 -14.54 16.32 -1.95
N ILE A 98 -13.41 15.76 -1.48
CA ILE A 98 -12.74 14.59 -2.04
C ILE A 98 -12.47 13.61 -0.89
N ILE A 99 -12.90 12.37 -1.07
CA ILE A 99 -12.55 11.25 -0.20
C ILE A 99 -11.63 10.34 -0.98
N ARG A 100 -10.45 10.03 -0.43
CA ARG A 100 -9.46 9.14 -1.07
C ARG A 100 -8.58 8.47 -0.04
N ASN A 101 -8.04 7.30 -0.36
CA ASN A 101 -7.07 6.60 0.49
C ASN A 101 -7.56 6.45 1.95
N CYS A 102 -8.81 5.98 2.10
CA CYS A 102 -9.41 5.59 3.38
C CYS A 102 -9.87 4.13 3.32
#